data_AF-A0A7V3MJD6-F1
#
_entry.id   AF-A0A7V3MJD6-F1
#
_cell.length_a   1.000
_cell.length_b   1.000
_cell.length_c   1.000
_cell.angle_alpha   90.00
_cell.angle_beta   90.00
_cell.angle_gamma   90.00
#
_symmetry.space_group_name_H-M   'P 1'
#
loop_
_entity.id
_entity.type
_entity.pdbx_description
1 polymer ?
#
loop_
_entity_poly.entity_id
_entity_poly.type
_entity_poly.pdbx_seq_one_letter_code
_entity_poly.pdbx_strand_id
1 'polypeptide(L)'
;MLRCKDCRIVLDDDVRFCPKCGKDLAPDAHASKPGESNVESLLASANLHKIRSEWEAAIADATDALRIDPRNPDIASLLGDIYADQEMLDEALVWYQMALELNPDSEADRERLNRLSKEIAARRRKERTGSFAAFERHTKIWTLSLAAVFVLLVITALAMTLIKGKPQEEPVPKPAATVQPRSAPPAAEPAPSQPTIAPAPTDSTPAPAGGSSLRTPAEAGLRTGLASAQAVSDAQITIDDVIADPRSAVVTVTFSIPYRGFVTREQVIRAAAVVARTVFALRQDANFVTARCVVQGSGLGPQIAFVGDVARQSMQTLPENATDQQLASVFTRPWWHPDIGNRE
;
A
#
# COMPACT_ATOMS: atom_id res chain seq x y z
N MET A 1 -15.42 16.41 37.30
CA MET A 1 -14.84 17.29 36.27
C MET A 1 -13.37 17.50 36.57
N LEU A 2 -12.48 17.16 35.64
CA LEU A 2 -11.05 17.41 35.72
C LEU A 2 -10.74 18.88 35.37
N ARG A 3 -9.59 19.37 35.85
CA ARG A 3 -9.11 20.72 35.50
C ARG A 3 -7.63 20.70 35.16
N CYS A 4 -7.28 21.12 33.95
CA CYS A 4 -5.88 21.15 33.52
C CYS A 4 -5.11 22.17 34.37
N LYS A 5 -4.05 21.72 35.06
CA LYS A 5 -3.22 22.58 35.94
C LYS A 5 -2.59 23.76 35.19
N ASP A 6 -2.25 23.57 33.91
CA ASP A 6 -1.55 24.56 33.09
C ASP A 6 -2.54 25.47 32.34
N CYS A 7 -3.50 24.87 31.63
CA CYS A 7 -4.47 25.61 30.82
C CYS A 7 -5.69 26.14 31.58
N ARG A 8 -5.92 25.68 32.82
CA ARG A 8 -7.06 26.00 33.71
C ARG A 8 -8.47 25.73 33.15
N ILE A 9 -8.56 25.14 31.95
CA ILE A 9 -9.82 24.67 31.36
C ILE A 9 -10.40 23.52 32.20
N VAL A 10 -11.72 23.51 32.31
CA VAL A 10 -12.51 22.44 32.93
C VAL A 10 -12.87 21.43 31.85
N LEU A 11 -12.78 20.15 32.18
CA LEU A 11 -12.94 19.01 31.28
C LEU A 11 -13.75 17.92 32.00
N ASP A 12 -14.30 16.99 31.23
CA ASP A 12 -14.95 15.81 31.76
C ASP A 12 -13.93 14.82 32.34
N ASP A 13 -14.39 13.89 33.19
CA ASP A 13 -13.52 13.04 34.03
C ASP A 13 -12.87 11.86 33.26
N ASP A 14 -13.24 11.67 32.00
CA ASP A 14 -12.73 10.67 31.05
C ASP A 14 -11.62 11.23 30.12
N VAL A 15 -11.30 12.52 30.21
CA VAL A 15 -10.36 13.19 29.31
C VAL A 15 -8.90 12.98 29.76
N ARG A 16 -8.25 11.93 29.24
CA ARG A 16 -6.84 11.56 29.55
C ARG A 16 -5.82 12.66 29.24
N PHE A 17 -5.98 13.38 28.12
CA PHE A 17 -5.05 14.44 27.69
C PHE A 17 -5.75 15.78 27.50
N CYS A 18 -5.15 16.87 27.96
CA CYS A 18 -5.69 18.21 27.79
C CYS A 18 -5.76 18.58 26.29
N PRO A 19 -6.96 18.80 25.70
CA PRO A 19 -7.09 19.05 24.26
C PRO A 19 -6.47 20.39 23.80
N LYS A 20 -6.11 21.27 24.75
CA LYS A 20 -5.50 22.59 24.50
C LYS A 20 -3.97 22.59 24.57
N CYS A 21 -3.34 21.78 25.44
CA CYS A 21 -1.87 21.77 25.60
C CYS A 21 -1.21 20.39 25.57
N GLY A 22 -1.97 19.31 25.30
CA GLY A 22 -1.44 17.94 25.22
C GLY A 22 -0.97 17.33 26.54
N LYS A 23 -1.00 18.08 27.65
CA LYS A 23 -0.57 17.59 28.96
C LYS A 23 -1.47 16.47 29.45
N ASP A 24 -0.84 15.40 29.92
CA ASP A 24 -1.50 14.29 30.61
C ASP A 24 -2.23 14.81 31.86
N LEU A 25 -3.50 14.44 32.00
CA LEU A 25 -4.38 14.83 33.09
C LEU A 25 -4.63 13.68 34.07
N ALA A 26 -4.19 12.47 33.75
CA ALA A 26 -4.39 11.27 34.53
C ALA A 26 -3.05 10.64 34.97
N PRO A 27 -2.40 11.18 36.03
CA PRO A 27 -1.29 10.47 36.68
C PRO A 27 -1.77 9.11 37.25
N ASP A 28 -2.96 9.09 37.85
CA ASP A 28 -3.50 7.93 38.60
C ASP A 28 -5.01 7.69 38.37
N ALA A 29 -5.67 8.42 37.45
CA ALA A 29 -7.13 8.58 37.42
C ALA A 29 -7.92 7.47 36.67
N HIS A 30 -7.23 6.48 36.10
CA HIS A 30 -7.86 5.30 35.48
C HIS A 30 -7.37 3.98 36.09
N ALA A 31 -7.20 3.94 37.41
CA ALA A 31 -7.38 2.72 38.17
C ALA A 31 -8.85 2.28 38.07
N SER A 32 -9.21 1.60 36.98
CA SER A 32 -10.49 0.90 36.84
C SER A 32 -10.63 -0.14 37.96
N LYS A 33 -11.85 -0.37 38.44
CA LYS A 33 -12.08 -1.32 39.55
C LYS A 33 -11.62 -2.73 39.14
N PRO A 34 -10.98 -3.48 40.05
CA PRO A 34 -10.29 -4.71 39.71
C PRO A 34 -11.24 -5.83 39.32
N GLY A 35 -11.15 -6.20 38.05
CA GLY A 35 -11.55 -7.49 37.48
C GLY A 35 -10.39 -8.07 36.67
N GLU A 36 -9.20 -8.14 37.29
CA GLU A 36 -8.02 -8.91 36.85
C GLU A 36 -7.59 -8.84 35.37
N SER A 37 -7.36 -7.64 34.83
CA SER A 37 -6.43 -7.42 33.71
C SER A 37 -5.29 -6.47 34.09
N ASN A 38 -4.47 -6.92 35.04
CA ASN A 38 -3.13 -6.36 35.21
C ASN A 38 -2.35 -6.52 33.89
N VAL A 39 -1.54 -5.54 33.49
CA VAL A 39 -0.66 -5.61 32.30
C VAL A 39 0.20 -6.88 32.35
N GLU A 40 0.65 -7.27 33.54
CA GLU A 40 1.38 -8.52 33.79
C GLU A 40 0.57 -9.78 33.44
N SER A 41 -0.75 -9.77 33.67
CA SER A 41 -1.66 -10.89 33.34
C SER A 41 -1.86 -11.03 31.83
N LEU A 42 -2.04 -9.91 31.13
CA LEU A 42 -2.13 -9.89 29.67
C LEU A 42 -0.79 -10.29 29.03
N LEU A 43 0.34 -9.84 29.58
CA LEU A 43 1.67 -10.29 29.14
C LEU A 43 1.93 -11.78 29.41
N ALA A 44 1.43 -12.32 30.53
CA ALA A 44 1.50 -13.76 30.81
C ALA A 44 0.63 -14.57 29.83
N SER A 45 -0.58 -14.10 29.54
CA SER A 45 -1.49 -14.69 28.54
C SER A 45 -0.89 -14.64 27.14
N ALA A 46 -0.40 -13.48 26.71
CA ALA A 46 0.28 -13.31 25.43
C ALA A 46 1.50 -14.22 25.27
N ASN A 47 2.32 -14.38 26.32
CA ASN A 47 3.43 -15.35 26.31
C ASN A 47 2.96 -16.80 26.24
N LEU A 48 1.89 -17.17 26.94
CA LEU A 48 1.33 -18.52 26.88
C LEU A 48 0.79 -18.84 25.48
N HIS A 49 0.06 -17.91 24.88
CA HIS A 49 -0.42 -18.00 23.49
C HIS A 49 0.75 -18.06 22.49
N LYS A 50 1.80 -17.25 22.67
CA LYS A 50 3.05 -17.31 21.87
C LYS A 50 3.69 -18.71 21.91
N ILE A 51 3.85 -19.28 23.11
CA ILE A 51 4.44 -20.61 23.31
C ILE A 51 3.61 -21.73 22.64
N ARG A 52 2.30 -21.52 22.49
CA ARG A 52 1.37 -22.44 21.80
C ARG A 52 1.25 -22.18 20.30
N SER A 53 1.94 -21.17 19.75
CA SER A 53 1.74 -20.67 18.39
C SER A 53 0.30 -20.19 18.10
N GLU A 54 -0.42 -19.76 19.14
CA GLU A 54 -1.75 -19.15 19.09
C GLU A 54 -1.61 -17.64 18.77
N TRP A 55 -1.01 -17.35 17.61
CA TRP A 55 -0.46 -16.04 17.25
C TRP A 55 -1.46 -14.88 17.33
N GLU A 56 -2.68 -15.08 16.83
CA GLU A 56 -3.72 -14.04 16.81
C GLU A 56 -4.12 -13.63 18.24
N ALA A 57 -4.23 -14.61 19.15
CA ALA A 57 -4.51 -14.38 20.56
C ALA A 57 -3.32 -13.75 21.29
N ALA A 58 -2.08 -14.17 20.96
CA ALA A 58 -0.87 -13.57 21.49
C ALA A 58 -0.73 -12.08 21.12
N ILE A 59 -1.00 -11.73 19.85
CA ILE A 59 -1.01 -10.34 19.38
C ILE A 59 -2.13 -9.56 20.05
N ALA A 60 -3.34 -10.13 20.17
CA ALA A 60 -4.48 -9.46 20.81
C ALA A 60 -4.18 -9.09 22.27
N ASP A 61 -3.75 -10.06 23.08
CA ASP A 61 -3.40 -9.85 24.49
C ASP A 61 -2.27 -8.82 24.67
N ALA A 62 -1.21 -8.91 23.86
CA ALA A 62 -0.10 -7.96 23.91
C ALA A 62 -0.49 -6.56 23.42
N THR A 63 -1.42 -6.46 22.46
CA THR A 63 -1.97 -5.17 22.00
C THR A 63 -2.87 -4.54 23.06
N ASP A 64 -3.68 -5.33 23.78
CA ASP A 64 -4.48 -4.83 24.90
C ASP A 64 -3.61 -4.41 26.08
N ALA A 65 -2.54 -5.15 26.38
CA ALA A 65 -1.51 -4.70 27.33
C ALA A 65 -0.93 -3.34 26.92
N LEU A 66 -0.60 -3.16 25.63
CA LEU A 66 -0.03 -1.92 25.09
C LEU A 66 -1.00 -0.73 25.13
N ARG A 67 -2.31 -0.98 25.02
CA ARG A 67 -3.35 0.07 25.19
C ARG A 67 -3.43 0.57 26.64
N ILE A 68 -3.19 -0.31 27.61
CA ILE A 68 -3.20 0.02 29.04
C ILE A 68 -1.92 0.78 29.41
N ASP A 69 -0.74 0.22 29.09
CA ASP A 69 0.56 0.86 29.30
C ASP A 69 1.36 1.03 27.99
N PRO A 70 1.18 2.15 27.26
CA PRO A 70 1.90 2.41 26.00
C PRO A 70 3.40 2.68 26.13
N ARG A 71 3.95 2.70 27.36
CA ARG A 71 5.37 3.08 27.62
C ARG A 71 6.19 1.93 28.21
N ASN A 72 5.58 0.76 28.44
CA ASN A 72 6.30 -0.41 28.90
C ASN A 72 7.09 -1.06 27.73
N PRO A 73 8.42 -1.13 27.81
CA PRO A 73 9.26 -1.71 26.76
C PRO A 73 9.01 -3.21 26.58
N ASP A 74 8.70 -3.95 27.65
CA ASP A 74 8.54 -5.41 27.62
C ASP A 74 7.38 -5.85 26.73
N ILE A 75 6.35 -5.01 26.59
CA ILE A 75 5.22 -5.25 25.68
C ILE A 75 5.65 -5.14 24.21
N ALA A 76 6.47 -4.13 23.89
CA ALA A 76 7.04 -3.97 22.56
C ALA A 76 8.04 -5.10 22.24
N SER A 77 8.88 -5.50 23.21
CA SER A 77 9.78 -6.65 23.07
C SER A 77 9.01 -7.96 22.87
N LEU A 78 7.88 -8.15 23.57
CA LEU A 78 7.03 -9.33 23.38
C LEU A 78 6.34 -9.34 22.02
N LEU A 79 5.82 -8.21 21.53
CA LEU A 79 5.30 -8.13 20.15
C LEU A 79 6.41 -8.42 19.14
N GLY A 80 7.62 -7.92 19.35
CA GLY A 80 8.80 -8.25 18.55
C GLY A 80 9.11 -9.75 18.52
N ASP A 81 9.07 -10.43 19.68
CA ASP A 81 9.20 -11.90 19.77
C ASP A 81 8.06 -12.58 18.98
N ILE A 82 6.80 -12.20 19.20
CA ILE A 82 5.62 -12.82 18.58
C ILE A 82 5.65 -12.71 17.05
N TYR A 83 6.05 -11.57 16.49
CA TYR A 83 6.19 -11.41 15.03
C TYR A 83 7.43 -12.12 14.49
N ALA A 84 8.53 -12.19 15.25
CA ALA A 84 9.73 -12.93 14.84
C ALA A 84 9.47 -14.45 14.77
N ASP A 85 8.77 -15.00 15.76
CA ASP A 85 8.38 -16.42 15.81
C ASP A 85 7.40 -16.81 14.68
N GLN A 86 6.68 -15.84 14.10
CA GLN A 86 5.82 -16.00 12.91
C GLN A 86 6.55 -15.83 11.56
N GLU A 87 7.86 -15.62 11.56
CA GLU A 87 8.66 -15.19 10.39
C GLU A 87 8.25 -13.83 9.78
N MET A 88 7.44 -13.03 10.49
CA MET A 88 7.03 -11.67 10.11
C MET A 88 8.13 -10.67 10.51
N LEU A 89 9.28 -10.81 9.84
CA LEU A 89 10.54 -10.20 10.29
C LEU A 89 10.55 -8.68 10.17
N ASP A 90 9.86 -8.11 9.17
CA ASP A 90 9.82 -6.66 8.97
C ASP A 90 8.94 -5.98 10.05
N GLU A 91 7.85 -6.61 10.51
CA GLU A 91 7.07 -6.17 11.68
C GLU A 91 7.85 -6.31 12.99
N ALA A 92 8.49 -7.45 13.21
CA ALA A 92 9.30 -7.69 14.41
C ALA A 92 10.40 -6.64 14.58
N LEU A 93 10.98 -6.17 13.47
CA LEU A 93 12.01 -5.13 13.45
C LEU A 93 11.47 -3.79 13.98
N VAL A 94 10.26 -3.41 13.61
CA VAL A 94 9.60 -2.18 14.11
C VAL A 94 9.35 -2.27 15.62
N TRP A 95 8.88 -3.42 16.10
CA TRP A 95 8.59 -3.61 17.53
C TRP A 95 9.85 -3.62 18.40
N TYR A 96 10.94 -4.27 17.97
CA TYR A 96 12.23 -4.19 18.68
C TYR A 96 12.87 -2.80 18.63
N GLN A 97 12.67 -2.03 17.55
CA GLN A 97 13.07 -0.63 17.52
C GLN A 97 12.30 0.19 18.55
N MET A 98 10.97 0.04 18.62
CA MET A 98 10.14 0.70 19.63
C MET A 98 10.53 0.29 21.07
N ALA A 99 10.85 -0.98 21.31
CA ALA A 99 11.34 -1.43 22.62
C ALA A 99 12.63 -0.70 23.03
N LEU A 100 13.57 -0.51 22.10
CA LEU A 100 14.82 0.23 22.32
C LEU A 100 14.62 1.76 22.38
N GLU A 101 13.58 2.31 21.77
CA GLU A 101 13.20 3.72 21.99
C GLU A 101 12.68 3.95 23.42
N LEU A 102 11.98 2.97 23.99
CA LEU A 102 11.46 3.00 25.36
C LEU A 102 12.53 2.65 26.41
N ASN A 103 13.42 1.69 26.10
CA ASN A 103 14.54 1.27 26.94
C ASN A 103 15.83 1.10 26.11
N PRO A 104 16.60 2.18 25.87
CA PRO A 104 17.83 2.15 25.08
C PRO A 104 18.92 1.21 25.61
N ASP A 105 18.90 0.93 26.92
CA ASP A 105 19.91 0.13 27.61
C ASP A 105 19.66 -1.38 27.51
N SER A 106 18.49 -1.82 26.99
CA SER A 106 18.17 -3.24 26.80
C SER A 106 19.16 -3.95 25.87
N GLU A 107 20.10 -4.71 26.44
CA GLU A 107 21.04 -5.52 25.67
C GLU A 107 20.33 -6.65 24.91
N ALA A 108 19.29 -7.24 25.51
CA ALA A 108 18.53 -8.34 24.92
C ALA A 108 17.82 -7.91 23.63
N ASP A 109 17.13 -6.77 23.63
CA ASP A 109 16.41 -6.29 22.43
C ASP A 109 17.37 -5.78 21.36
N ARG A 110 18.53 -5.24 21.79
CA ARG A 110 19.64 -4.91 20.90
C ARG A 110 20.21 -6.16 20.22
N GLU A 111 20.33 -7.28 20.94
CA GLU A 111 20.76 -8.55 20.34
C GLU A 111 19.71 -9.11 19.38
N ARG A 112 18.44 -9.14 19.78
CA ARG A 112 17.30 -9.57 18.94
C ARG A 112 17.25 -8.79 17.63
N LEU A 113 17.29 -7.45 17.68
CA LEU A 113 17.30 -6.58 16.51
C LEU A 113 18.52 -6.81 15.61
N ASN A 114 19.72 -7.01 16.20
CA ASN A 114 20.94 -7.32 15.46
C ASN A 114 20.92 -8.71 14.80
N ARG A 115 20.23 -9.68 15.39
CA ARG A 115 20.01 -11.02 14.82
C ARG A 115 19.04 -10.94 13.64
N LEU A 116 17.90 -10.29 13.87
CA LEU A 116 16.82 -10.14 12.90
C LEU A 116 17.24 -9.37 11.65
N SER A 117 17.94 -8.25 11.81
CA SER A 117 18.44 -7.44 10.69
C SER A 117 19.45 -8.20 9.80
N LYS A 118 20.30 -9.06 10.38
CA LYS A 118 21.17 -9.97 9.62
C LYS A 118 20.37 -11.00 8.83
N GLU A 119 19.31 -11.54 9.41
CA GLU A 119 18.45 -12.51 8.74
C GLU A 119 17.69 -11.89 7.57
N ILE A 120 17.05 -10.73 7.76
CA ILE A 120 16.37 -9.97 6.70
C ILE A 120 17.35 -9.67 5.56
N ALA A 121 18.57 -9.24 5.88
CA ALA A 121 19.61 -8.99 4.88
C ALA A 121 20.04 -10.27 4.12
N ALA A 122 20.04 -11.43 4.79
CA ALA A 122 20.33 -12.72 4.18
C ALA A 122 19.19 -13.21 3.28
N ARG A 123 17.91 -13.11 3.72
CA ARG A 123 16.71 -13.44 2.93
C ARG A 123 16.66 -12.59 1.65
N ARG A 124 16.74 -11.26 1.78
CA ARG A 124 16.77 -10.30 0.65
C ARG A 124 17.94 -10.53 -0.31
N ARG A 125 19.12 -10.95 0.20
CA ARG A 125 20.26 -11.34 -0.65
C ARG A 125 19.95 -12.61 -1.44
N LYS A 126 19.41 -13.65 -0.77
CA LYS A 126 19.05 -14.93 -1.39
C LYS A 126 18.02 -14.74 -2.51
N GLU A 127 16.96 -13.97 -2.26
CA GLU A 127 15.94 -13.58 -3.25
C GLU A 127 16.56 -12.90 -4.48
N ARG A 128 17.41 -11.88 -4.26
CA ARG A 128 18.11 -11.18 -5.34
C ARG A 128 18.98 -12.12 -6.18
N THR A 129 19.73 -13.02 -5.53
CA THR A 129 20.54 -14.03 -6.25
C THR A 129 19.70 -15.08 -6.96
N GLY A 130 18.56 -15.48 -6.39
CA GLY A 130 17.64 -16.45 -6.97
C GLY A 130 16.96 -15.91 -8.23
N SER A 131 16.50 -14.66 -8.19
CA SER A 131 15.92 -13.96 -9.35
C SER A 131 16.92 -13.87 -10.51
N PHE A 132 18.16 -13.46 -10.24
CA PHE A 132 19.21 -13.41 -11.26
C PHE A 132 19.59 -14.79 -11.81
N ALA A 133 19.73 -15.80 -10.95
CA ALA A 133 20.04 -17.17 -11.36
C ALA A 133 18.90 -17.83 -12.17
N ALA A 134 17.63 -17.49 -11.88
CA ALA A 134 16.50 -17.93 -12.68
C ALA A 134 16.50 -17.29 -14.07
N PHE A 135 16.77 -15.98 -14.15
CA PHE A 135 16.93 -15.27 -15.42
C PHE A 135 18.07 -15.84 -16.27
N GLU A 136 19.23 -16.12 -15.66
CA GLU A 136 20.40 -16.68 -16.36
C GLU A 136 20.15 -18.10 -16.93
N ARG A 137 19.36 -18.94 -16.24
CA ARG A 137 18.93 -20.24 -16.78
C ARG A 137 18.03 -20.03 -18.01
N HIS A 138 17.09 -19.09 -17.92
CA HIS A 138 16.14 -18.83 -19.01
C HIS A 138 16.85 -18.29 -20.26
N THR A 139 17.80 -17.36 -20.11
CA THR A 139 18.60 -16.85 -21.24
C THR A 139 19.48 -17.94 -21.86
N LYS A 140 20.14 -18.79 -21.05
CA LYS A 140 20.94 -19.92 -21.56
C LYS A 140 20.11 -20.95 -22.34
N ILE A 141 18.90 -21.27 -21.88
CA ILE A 141 17.99 -22.17 -22.61
C ILE A 141 17.61 -21.55 -23.97
N TRP A 142 17.19 -20.27 -23.98
CA TRP A 142 16.81 -19.57 -25.21
C TRP A 142 17.95 -19.45 -26.22
N THR A 143 19.16 -19.12 -25.79
CA THR A 143 20.32 -19.01 -26.71
C THR A 143 20.72 -20.34 -27.31
N LEU A 144 20.67 -21.44 -26.53
CA LEU A 144 20.92 -22.79 -27.04
C LEU A 144 19.84 -23.24 -28.04
N SER A 145 18.56 -22.97 -27.78
CA SER A 145 17.47 -23.25 -28.72
C SER A 145 17.61 -22.45 -30.03
N LEU A 146 17.93 -21.16 -29.96
CA LEU A 146 18.17 -20.32 -31.15
C LEU A 146 19.37 -20.81 -31.97
N ALA A 147 20.47 -21.18 -31.30
CA ALA A 147 21.65 -21.73 -31.96
C ALA A 147 21.34 -23.06 -32.67
N ALA A 148 20.58 -23.95 -32.02
CA ALA A 148 20.16 -25.23 -32.63
C ALA A 148 19.28 -25.03 -33.87
N VAL A 149 18.32 -24.09 -33.82
CA VAL A 149 17.49 -23.73 -34.98
C VAL A 149 18.33 -23.14 -36.11
N PHE A 150 19.29 -22.27 -35.81
CA PHE A 150 20.19 -21.72 -36.83
C PHE A 150 21.03 -22.81 -37.51
N VAL A 151 21.61 -23.73 -36.74
CA VAL A 151 22.36 -24.88 -37.28
C VAL A 151 21.47 -25.76 -38.17
N LEU A 152 20.23 -26.03 -37.76
CA LEU A 152 19.26 -26.78 -38.57
C LEU A 152 18.93 -26.07 -39.89
N LEU A 153 18.71 -24.75 -39.86
CA LEU A 153 18.46 -23.95 -41.06
C LEU A 153 19.65 -24.00 -42.03
N VAL A 154 20.89 -23.86 -41.53
CA VAL A 154 22.11 -24.00 -42.35
C VAL A 154 22.21 -25.38 -42.99
N ILE A 155 21.91 -26.45 -42.25
CA ILE A 155 21.89 -27.83 -42.79
C ILE A 155 20.84 -27.98 -43.89
N THR A 156 19.61 -27.49 -43.69
CA THR A 156 18.55 -27.58 -44.71
C THR A 156 18.87 -26.76 -45.96
N ALA A 157 19.50 -25.59 -45.82
CA ALA A 157 19.97 -24.78 -46.94
C ALA A 157 21.06 -25.51 -47.74
N LEU A 158 22.03 -26.13 -47.06
CA LEU A 158 23.09 -26.92 -47.70
C LEU A 158 22.52 -28.14 -48.45
N ALA A 159 21.54 -28.83 -47.86
CA ALA A 159 20.85 -29.93 -48.52
C ALA A 159 20.11 -29.46 -49.79
N MET A 160 19.42 -28.31 -49.72
CA MET A 160 18.73 -27.74 -50.89
C MET A 160 19.67 -27.31 -52.02
N THR A 161 20.89 -26.83 -51.72
CA THR A 161 21.86 -26.49 -52.78
C THR A 161 22.40 -27.74 -53.50
N LEU A 162 22.57 -28.86 -52.78
CA LEU A 162 23.01 -30.14 -53.36
C LEU A 162 21.95 -30.83 -54.24
N ILE A 163 20.66 -30.49 -54.07
CA ILE A 163 19.55 -31.10 -54.82
C ILE A 163 19.25 -30.36 -56.15
N LYS A 164 19.76 -29.14 -56.36
CA LYS A 164 19.58 -28.36 -57.60
C LYS A 164 20.46 -28.85 -58.77
N GLY A 165 20.22 -30.09 -59.21
CA GLY A 165 21.00 -30.79 -60.23
C GLY A 165 20.16 -31.53 -61.29
N LYS A 166 19.02 -30.99 -61.74
CA LYS A 166 18.31 -31.44 -62.95
C LYS A 166 17.69 -30.26 -63.73
N PRO A 167 17.97 -30.10 -65.03
CA PRO A 167 17.41 -29.03 -65.85
C PRO A 167 16.05 -29.41 -66.47
N GLN A 168 15.26 -28.39 -66.85
CA GLN A 168 14.15 -28.51 -67.80
C GLN A 168 14.17 -27.35 -68.81
N GLU A 169 13.73 -27.64 -70.04
CA GLU A 169 13.80 -26.76 -71.21
C GLU A 169 12.62 -25.77 -71.30
N GLU A 170 12.88 -24.58 -71.85
CA GLU A 170 11.85 -23.57 -72.14
C GLU A 170 11.13 -23.82 -73.48
N PRO A 171 9.80 -23.62 -73.56
CA PRO A 171 9.08 -23.42 -74.82
C PRO A 171 8.82 -21.94 -75.15
N VAL A 172 9.00 -21.58 -76.43
CA VAL A 172 8.91 -20.22 -76.98
C VAL A 172 7.45 -19.71 -77.14
N PRO A 173 7.13 -18.43 -76.86
CA PRO A 173 5.78 -17.87 -76.95
C PRO A 173 5.40 -17.27 -78.32
N LYS A 174 4.09 -17.21 -78.64
CA LYS A 174 3.48 -16.43 -79.75
C LYS A 174 2.04 -15.96 -79.38
N PRO A 175 1.43 -14.98 -80.09
CA PRO A 175 0.92 -13.77 -79.42
C PRO A 175 -0.62 -13.59 -79.37
N ALA A 176 -1.04 -12.47 -78.78
CA ALA A 176 -2.38 -12.20 -78.23
C ALA A 176 -3.41 -11.50 -79.14
N ALA A 177 -4.70 -11.66 -78.75
CA ALA A 177 -5.92 -10.93 -79.16
C ALA A 177 -7.11 -11.28 -78.21
N THR A 178 -8.23 -10.56 -78.03
CA THR A 178 -8.58 -9.12 -78.13
C THR A 178 -9.92 -8.85 -77.37
N VAL A 179 -9.86 -8.24 -76.16
CA VAL A 179 -10.48 -6.93 -75.80
C VAL A 179 -11.90 -6.62 -76.37
N GLN A 180 -13.02 -6.40 -75.62
CA GLN A 180 -13.23 -5.98 -74.21
C GLN A 180 -14.31 -6.73 -73.33
N PRO A 181 -15.57 -6.28 -73.07
CA PRO A 181 -15.94 -5.96 -71.67
C PRO A 181 -17.27 -6.46 -71.05
N ARG A 182 -17.24 -6.52 -69.70
CA ARG A 182 -18.28 -6.20 -68.68
C ARG A 182 -19.69 -6.83 -68.72
N SER A 183 -20.03 -7.45 -67.59
CA SER A 183 -21.23 -7.11 -66.79
C SER A 183 -20.99 -7.37 -65.30
N ALA A 184 -21.83 -6.78 -64.42
CA ALA A 184 -21.63 -6.67 -62.97
C ALA A 184 -22.37 -7.77 -62.15
N PRO A 185 -22.12 -7.92 -60.83
CA PRO A 185 -22.40 -9.15 -60.07
C PRO A 185 -23.69 -9.11 -59.22
N PRO A 186 -23.97 -10.20 -58.49
CA PRO A 186 -24.55 -10.08 -57.14
C PRO A 186 -23.85 -10.91 -56.04
N ALA A 187 -23.55 -10.22 -54.93
CA ALA A 187 -23.73 -10.54 -53.50
C ALA A 187 -23.48 -11.94 -52.85
N ALA A 188 -23.20 -11.85 -51.53
CA ALA A 188 -23.18 -12.87 -50.46
C ALA A 188 -22.00 -13.88 -50.46
N GLU A 189 -21.42 -14.27 -49.31
CA GLU A 189 -21.49 -13.80 -47.90
C GLU A 189 -20.17 -14.20 -47.17
N PRO A 190 -19.83 -13.64 -46.00
CA PRO A 190 -18.53 -13.86 -45.34
C PRO A 190 -18.52 -15.03 -44.34
N ALA A 191 -17.33 -15.63 -44.13
CA ALA A 191 -17.03 -16.60 -43.08
C ALA A 191 -15.97 -16.04 -42.10
N PRO A 192 -15.88 -16.55 -40.85
CA PRO A 192 -15.57 -15.71 -39.68
C PRO A 192 -14.07 -15.46 -39.41
N SER A 193 -13.81 -14.32 -38.77
CA SER A 193 -12.48 -13.87 -38.33
C SER A 193 -11.99 -14.60 -37.07
N GLN A 194 -10.70 -14.95 -37.03
CA GLN A 194 -10.02 -15.41 -35.81
C GLN A 194 -9.56 -14.22 -34.93
N PRO A 195 -9.46 -14.38 -33.60
CA PRO A 195 -9.20 -13.27 -32.69
C PRO A 195 -7.73 -12.82 -32.66
N THR A 196 -7.52 -11.50 -32.76
CA THR A 196 -6.22 -10.86 -32.56
C THR A 196 -5.93 -10.68 -31.07
N ILE A 197 -4.85 -11.26 -30.56
CA ILE A 197 -4.32 -10.96 -29.22
C ILE A 197 -3.36 -9.76 -29.34
N ALA A 198 -3.63 -8.70 -28.58
CA ALA A 198 -2.79 -7.50 -28.53
C ALA A 198 -1.53 -7.72 -27.66
N PRO A 199 -0.40 -7.06 -27.96
CA PRO A 199 0.80 -7.11 -27.13
C PRO A 199 0.59 -6.32 -25.81
N ALA A 200 1.14 -6.85 -24.72
CA ALA A 200 1.08 -6.23 -23.39
C ALA A 200 1.94 -4.94 -23.30
N PRO A 201 1.56 -3.97 -22.47
CA PRO A 201 2.33 -2.74 -22.30
C PRO A 201 3.62 -2.98 -21.50
N THR A 202 4.73 -2.44 -22.01
CA THR A 202 5.99 -2.31 -21.26
C THR A 202 5.91 -1.12 -20.32
N ASP A 203 5.64 -1.37 -19.04
CA ASP A 203 5.64 -0.31 -18.03
C ASP A 203 7.06 -0.03 -17.52
N SER A 204 7.69 0.99 -18.11
CA SER A 204 9.02 1.48 -17.76
C SER A 204 8.93 2.85 -17.08
N THR A 205 8.14 2.93 -16.00
CA THR A 205 8.01 4.14 -15.18
C THR A 205 9.09 4.17 -14.09
N PRO A 206 9.92 5.24 -13.99
CA PRO A 206 10.87 5.40 -12.89
C PRO A 206 10.13 5.56 -11.56
N ALA A 207 10.56 4.84 -10.53
CA ALA A 207 9.99 4.98 -9.19
C ALA A 207 10.16 6.42 -8.67
N PRO A 208 9.12 7.07 -8.13
CA PRO A 208 9.25 8.38 -7.51
C PRO A 208 10.12 8.27 -6.25
N ALA A 209 11.14 9.11 -6.15
CA ALA A 209 11.97 9.21 -4.97
C ALA A 209 11.16 9.83 -3.82
N GLY A 210 11.03 9.12 -2.69
CA GLY A 210 10.33 9.64 -1.51
C GLY A 210 9.43 8.66 -0.74
N GLY A 211 9.63 7.35 -0.83
CA GLY A 211 8.95 6.38 0.05
C GLY A 211 9.75 6.13 1.32
N SER A 212 9.16 6.38 2.50
CA SER A 212 9.73 5.94 3.78
C SER A 212 9.87 4.42 3.79
N SER A 213 11.07 3.91 4.08
CA SER A 213 11.40 2.48 3.98
C SER A 213 11.01 1.65 5.22
N LEU A 214 10.10 2.18 6.05
CA LEU A 214 9.44 1.49 7.15
C LEU A 214 7.94 1.46 6.85
N ARG A 215 7.46 0.35 6.27
CA ARG A 215 6.04 0.02 6.16
C ARG A 215 5.85 -1.45 6.52
N THR A 216 4.92 -1.70 7.41
CA THR A 216 4.44 -3.04 7.74
C THR A 216 3.61 -3.61 6.56
N PRO A 217 3.63 -4.93 6.34
CA PRO A 217 2.65 -5.65 5.53
C PRO A 217 1.19 -5.29 5.84
N ALA A 218 0.84 -4.97 7.09
CA ALA A 218 -0.49 -4.45 7.44
C ALA A 218 -0.81 -3.09 6.77
N GLU A 219 0.14 -2.15 6.78
CA GLU A 219 0.00 -0.87 6.05
C GLU A 219 0.01 -1.06 4.54
N ALA A 220 0.81 -1.99 4.02
CA ALA A 220 0.83 -2.33 2.59
C ALA A 220 -0.50 -2.96 2.13
N GLY A 221 -1.08 -3.85 2.95
CA GLY A 221 -2.40 -4.43 2.74
C GLY A 221 -3.50 -3.36 2.76
N LEU A 222 -3.49 -2.48 3.77
CA LEU A 222 -4.44 -1.36 3.85
C LEU A 222 -4.31 -0.39 2.67
N ARG A 223 -3.09 -0.04 2.25
CA ARG A 223 -2.85 0.79 1.06
C ARG A 223 -3.39 0.14 -0.21
N THR A 224 -3.20 -1.16 -0.36
CA THR A 224 -3.71 -1.94 -1.51
C THR A 224 -5.23 -1.98 -1.48
N GLY A 225 -5.85 -2.27 -0.33
CA GLY A 225 -7.30 -2.28 -0.16
C GLY A 225 -7.96 -0.93 -0.41
N LEU A 226 -7.32 0.18 0.02
CA LEU A 226 -7.77 1.54 -0.29
C LEU A 226 -7.66 1.84 -1.78
N ALA A 227 -6.54 1.50 -2.42
CA ALA A 227 -6.34 1.73 -3.85
C ALA A 227 -7.26 0.89 -4.76
N SER A 228 -7.73 -0.27 -4.28
CA SER A 228 -8.69 -1.12 -5.00
C SER A 228 -10.16 -0.82 -4.68
N ALA A 229 -10.47 0.08 -3.75
CA ALA A 229 -11.83 0.33 -3.33
C ALA A 229 -12.62 1.11 -4.40
N GLN A 230 -13.82 0.63 -4.72
CA GLN A 230 -14.66 1.24 -5.76
C GLN A 230 -14.91 2.73 -5.53
N ALA A 231 -15.23 3.15 -4.30
CA ALA A 231 -15.46 4.55 -3.97
C ALA A 231 -14.23 5.45 -4.18
N VAL A 232 -13.02 4.93 -3.98
CA VAL A 232 -11.75 5.63 -4.21
C VAL A 232 -11.51 5.78 -5.72
N SER A 233 -11.81 4.74 -6.49
CA SER A 233 -11.74 4.74 -7.97
C SER A 233 -12.77 5.68 -8.60
N ASP A 234 -14.02 5.66 -8.14
CA ASP A 234 -15.11 6.53 -8.61
C ASP A 234 -14.81 8.01 -8.36
N ALA A 235 -14.19 8.32 -7.21
CA ALA A 235 -13.70 9.65 -6.87
C ALA A 235 -12.36 10.02 -7.54
N GLN A 236 -11.80 9.13 -8.37
CA GLN A 236 -10.53 9.27 -9.09
C GLN A 236 -9.30 9.49 -8.17
N ILE A 237 -9.33 9.02 -6.92
CA ILE A 237 -8.30 9.30 -5.92
C ILE A 237 -7.11 8.34 -6.07
N THR A 238 -5.89 8.87 -6.04
CA THR A 238 -4.65 8.08 -5.96
C THR A 238 -4.16 8.00 -4.52
N ILE A 239 -3.89 6.79 -4.01
CA ILE A 239 -3.37 6.59 -2.64
C ILE A 239 -1.83 6.53 -2.66
N ASP A 240 -1.20 7.63 -2.27
CA ASP A 240 0.25 7.79 -2.26
C ASP A 240 0.90 7.06 -1.07
N ASP A 241 0.38 7.31 0.14
CA ASP A 241 0.98 6.86 1.40
C ASP A 241 -0.09 6.44 2.43
N VAL A 242 0.21 5.44 3.25
CA VAL A 242 -0.59 4.99 4.39
C VAL A 242 0.35 4.66 5.53
N ILE A 243 0.09 5.22 6.71
CA ILE A 243 0.79 4.97 7.97
C ILE A 243 -0.23 4.62 9.05
N ALA A 244 0.06 3.59 9.83
CA ALA A 244 -0.79 3.05 10.88
C ALA A 244 -0.06 3.07 12.23
N ASP A 245 -0.48 3.91 13.18
CA ASP A 245 0.01 3.81 14.57
C ASP A 245 -0.97 2.96 15.39
N PRO A 246 -0.62 1.71 15.77
CA PRO A 246 -1.50 0.84 16.54
C PRO A 246 -1.74 1.35 17.97
N ARG A 247 -0.89 2.24 18.50
CA ARG A 247 -1.01 2.76 19.88
C ARG A 247 -2.07 3.85 20.01
N SER A 248 -2.18 4.70 18.98
CA SER A 248 -3.11 5.84 18.97
C SER A 248 -4.43 5.54 18.25
N ALA A 249 -4.56 4.38 17.60
CA ALA A 249 -5.68 4.03 16.73
C ALA A 249 -5.91 5.06 15.60
N VAL A 250 -4.83 5.71 15.15
CA VAL A 250 -4.81 6.72 14.09
C VAL A 250 -4.30 6.08 12.78
N VAL A 251 -4.97 6.43 11.68
CA VAL A 251 -4.49 6.15 10.32
C VAL A 251 -4.16 7.46 9.63
N THR A 252 -2.92 7.65 9.22
CA THR A 252 -2.58 8.76 8.32
C THR A 252 -2.62 8.24 6.89
N VAL A 253 -3.44 8.84 6.04
CA VAL A 253 -3.49 8.53 4.60
C VAL A 253 -3.09 9.78 3.82
N THR A 254 -2.05 9.64 2.99
CA THR A 254 -1.70 10.64 1.99
C THR A 254 -2.23 10.20 0.63
N PHE A 255 -2.98 11.08 -0.02
CA PHE A 255 -3.62 10.81 -1.30
C PHE A 255 -3.54 12.04 -2.19
N SER A 256 -3.66 11.83 -3.50
CA SER A 256 -3.68 12.90 -4.49
C SER A 256 -4.89 12.78 -5.39
N ILE A 257 -5.35 13.93 -5.88
CA ILE A 257 -6.52 14.06 -6.76
C ILE A 257 -6.01 14.50 -8.15
N PRO A 258 -6.34 13.80 -9.23
CA PRO A 258 -5.92 14.18 -10.57
C PRO A 258 -6.68 15.45 -11.00
N TYR A 259 -5.94 16.48 -11.42
CA TYR A 259 -6.57 17.69 -11.92
C TYR A 259 -5.73 18.41 -12.99
N ARG A 260 -6.41 19.12 -13.90
CA ARG A 260 -5.83 19.99 -14.93
C ARG A 260 -6.33 21.43 -14.74
N GLY A 261 -5.70 22.19 -13.83
CA GLY A 261 -6.12 23.55 -13.43
C GLY A 261 -6.27 23.72 -11.91
N PHE A 262 -7.36 24.33 -11.44
CA PHE A 262 -7.62 24.63 -10.02
C PHE A 262 -8.41 23.54 -9.27
N VAL A 263 -7.92 23.14 -8.10
CA VAL A 263 -8.63 22.24 -7.16
C VAL A 263 -9.37 23.08 -6.11
N THR A 264 -10.65 22.78 -5.87
CA THR A 264 -11.48 23.50 -4.88
C THR A 264 -11.49 22.81 -3.52
N ARG A 265 -11.89 23.54 -2.46
CA ARG A 265 -11.94 22.98 -1.09
C ARG A 265 -12.99 21.87 -0.97
N GLU A 266 -14.12 22.01 -1.66
CA GLU A 266 -15.23 21.05 -1.66
C GLU A 266 -14.83 19.74 -2.34
N GLN A 267 -13.99 19.79 -3.38
CA GLN A 267 -13.41 18.60 -4.01
C GLN A 267 -12.48 17.86 -3.04
N VAL A 268 -11.60 18.60 -2.35
CA VAL A 268 -10.65 18.04 -1.37
C VAL A 268 -11.37 17.44 -0.16
N ILE A 269 -12.39 18.12 0.37
CA ILE A 269 -13.22 17.62 1.47
C ILE A 269 -13.97 16.34 1.07
N ARG A 270 -14.57 16.29 -0.13
CA ARG A 270 -15.22 15.08 -0.64
C ARG A 270 -14.24 13.93 -0.77
N ALA A 271 -13.06 14.16 -1.36
CA ALA A 271 -12.03 13.14 -1.50
C ALA A 271 -11.52 12.63 -0.13
N ALA A 272 -11.23 13.54 0.80
CA ALA A 272 -10.83 13.20 2.16
C ALA A 272 -11.91 12.37 2.90
N ALA A 273 -13.19 12.70 2.70
CA ALA A 273 -14.30 11.98 3.31
C ALA A 273 -14.48 10.57 2.73
N VAL A 274 -14.32 10.40 1.41
CA VAL A 274 -14.27 9.09 0.75
C VAL A 274 -13.15 8.25 1.34
N VAL A 275 -11.91 8.78 1.38
CA VAL A 275 -10.76 8.09 1.96
C VAL A 275 -11.03 7.65 3.41
N ALA A 276 -11.50 8.56 4.27
CA ALA A 276 -11.75 8.24 5.68
C ALA A 276 -12.86 7.19 5.86
N ARG A 277 -13.97 7.28 5.11
CA ARG A 277 -15.02 6.24 5.09
C ARG A 277 -14.47 4.87 4.69
N THR A 278 -13.65 4.82 3.63
CA THR A 278 -13.03 3.57 3.17
C THR A 278 -12.05 3.00 4.20
N VAL A 279 -11.24 3.83 4.86
CA VAL A 279 -10.36 3.38 5.97
C VAL A 279 -11.19 2.76 7.10
N PHE A 280 -12.24 3.44 7.56
CA PHE A 280 -13.09 2.95 8.64
C PHE A 280 -13.85 1.66 8.30
N ALA A 281 -14.09 1.39 7.02
CA ALA A 281 -14.69 0.14 6.53
C ALA A 281 -13.65 -1.00 6.46
N LEU A 282 -12.43 -0.72 6.01
CA LEU A 282 -11.35 -1.72 5.87
C LEU A 282 -10.67 -2.09 7.20
N ARG A 283 -10.68 -1.17 8.18
CA ARG A 283 -9.99 -1.35 9.46
C ARG A 283 -10.92 -0.97 10.61
N GLN A 284 -11.24 -1.90 11.50
CA GLN A 284 -12.22 -1.67 12.60
C GLN A 284 -11.58 -1.06 13.85
N ASP A 285 -10.30 -1.36 14.11
CA ASP A 285 -9.46 -0.82 15.19
C ASP A 285 -9.14 0.69 15.04
N ALA A 286 -9.26 1.23 13.83
CA ALA A 286 -9.03 2.66 13.58
C ALA A 286 -10.14 3.53 14.20
N ASN A 287 -9.79 4.43 15.11
CA ASN A 287 -10.72 5.41 15.70
C ASN A 287 -10.62 6.78 15.04
N PHE A 288 -9.46 7.12 14.48
CA PHE A 288 -9.19 8.40 13.84
C PHE A 288 -8.51 8.22 12.48
N VAL A 289 -8.80 9.12 11.54
CA VAL A 289 -8.11 9.22 10.25
C VAL A 289 -7.60 10.64 10.05
N THR A 290 -6.29 10.77 9.83
CA THR A 290 -5.64 12.00 9.36
C THR A 290 -5.57 11.94 7.83
N ALA A 291 -6.44 12.69 7.17
CA ALA A 291 -6.52 12.77 5.72
C ALA A 291 -5.59 13.87 5.20
N ARG A 292 -4.56 13.50 4.41
CA ARG A 292 -3.58 14.40 3.81
C ARG A 292 -3.75 14.43 2.29
N CYS A 293 -4.33 15.50 1.75
CA CYS A 293 -4.42 15.69 0.32
C CYS A 293 -3.14 16.32 -0.23
N VAL A 294 -2.64 15.81 -1.34
CA VAL A 294 -1.53 16.36 -2.13
C VAL A 294 -2.04 16.74 -3.52
N VAL A 295 -1.58 17.88 -4.04
CA VAL A 295 -1.90 18.35 -5.39
C VAL A 295 -0.62 18.63 -6.17
N GLN A 296 -0.69 18.41 -7.49
CA GLN A 296 0.38 18.74 -8.43
C GLN A 296 0.26 20.22 -8.82
N GLY A 297 1.18 21.06 -8.37
CA GLY A 297 1.20 22.48 -8.71
C GLY A 297 1.63 22.73 -10.16
N SER A 298 1.21 23.84 -10.75
CA SER A 298 1.68 24.26 -12.06
C SER A 298 3.12 24.80 -11.98
N GLY A 299 4.10 23.91 -12.06
CA GLY A 299 5.54 24.23 -12.10
C GLY A 299 6.31 24.08 -10.79
N LEU A 300 5.61 23.79 -9.69
CA LEU A 300 6.17 23.35 -8.41
C LEU A 300 5.72 21.91 -8.17
N GLY A 301 6.57 21.10 -7.53
CA GLY A 301 6.31 19.67 -7.28
C GLY A 301 5.08 19.41 -6.39
N PRO A 302 4.81 18.15 -6.01
CA PRO A 302 3.66 17.81 -5.17
C PRO A 302 3.65 18.63 -3.87
N GLN A 303 2.56 19.38 -3.65
CA GLN A 303 2.35 20.21 -2.47
C GLN A 303 1.16 19.68 -1.65
N ILE A 304 1.26 19.76 -0.32
CA ILE A 304 0.17 19.39 0.57
C ILE A 304 -0.93 20.46 0.45
N ALA A 305 -2.10 20.03 0.02
CA ALA A 305 -3.29 20.87 -0.16
C ALA A 305 -4.08 21.06 1.15
N PHE A 306 -4.18 19.98 1.91
CA PHE A 306 -5.06 19.86 3.06
C PHE A 306 -4.54 18.81 4.02
N VAL A 307 -4.70 19.06 5.31
CA VAL A 307 -4.55 18.07 6.38
C VAL A 307 -5.73 18.24 7.34
N GLY A 308 -6.49 17.18 7.58
CA GLY A 308 -7.61 17.22 8.54
C GLY A 308 -7.83 15.88 9.24
N ASP A 309 -8.14 15.95 10.52
CA ASP A 309 -8.37 14.77 11.37
C ASP A 309 -9.87 14.53 11.53
N VAL A 310 -10.34 13.30 11.29
CA VAL A 310 -11.75 12.90 11.47
C VAL A 310 -11.86 11.67 12.36
N ALA A 311 -12.81 11.70 13.29
CA ALA A 311 -13.14 10.57 14.16
C ALA A 311 -14.18 9.65 13.52
N ARG A 312 -14.09 8.34 13.80
CA ARG A 312 -15.04 7.32 13.30
C ARG A 312 -16.49 7.71 13.60
N GLN A 313 -16.77 8.09 14.85
CA GLN A 313 -18.12 8.43 15.30
C GLN A 313 -18.70 9.60 14.49
N SER A 314 -17.94 10.68 14.29
CA SER A 314 -18.35 11.85 13.50
C SER A 314 -18.62 11.49 12.05
N MET A 315 -17.82 10.60 11.44
CA MET A 315 -18.03 10.17 10.06
C MET A 315 -19.25 9.25 9.90
N GLN A 316 -19.52 8.41 10.90
CA GLN A 316 -20.66 7.46 10.91
C GLN A 316 -22.03 8.15 11.11
N THR A 317 -22.09 9.34 11.70
CA THR A 317 -23.35 10.09 11.83
C THR A 317 -23.77 10.81 10.54
N LEU A 318 -22.89 10.91 9.54
CA LEU A 318 -23.20 11.56 8.26
C LEU A 318 -23.85 10.57 7.26
N PRO A 319 -24.97 10.93 6.62
CA PRO A 319 -25.58 10.12 5.58
C PRO A 319 -24.67 10.02 4.35
N GLU A 320 -24.86 9.01 3.49
CA GLU A 320 -24.01 8.80 2.32
C GLU A 320 -23.96 10.03 1.41
N ASN A 321 -25.10 10.69 1.21
CA ASN A 321 -25.31 11.90 0.42
C ASN A 321 -25.15 13.23 1.22
N ALA A 322 -24.32 13.24 2.26
CA ALA A 322 -24.05 14.44 3.05
C ALA A 322 -23.52 15.61 2.18
N THR A 323 -23.94 16.84 2.50
CA THR A 323 -23.53 18.04 1.78
C THR A 323 -22.07 18.40 2.04
N ASP A 324 -21.45 19.19 1.16
CA ASP A 324 -20.06 19.63 1.31
C ASP A 324 -19.80 20.33 2.65
N GLN A 325 -20.78 21.09 3.16
CA GLN A 325 -20.71 21.74 4.47
C GLN A 325 -20.80 20.73 5.63
N GLN A 326 -21.62 19.68 5.51
CA GLN A 326 -21.69 18.60 6.50
C GLN A 326 -20.37 17.80 6.53
N LEU A 327 -19.83 17.45 5.36
CA LEU A 327 -18.54 16.80 5.21
C LEU A 327 -17.40 17.68 5.77
N ALA A 328 -17.44 19.00 5.55
CA ALA A 328 -16.47 19.93 6.13
C ALA A 328 -16.49 19.91 7.67
N SER A 329 -17.68 19.79 8.27
CA SER A 329 -17.88 19.93 9.71
C SER A 329 -17.29 18.79 10.56
N VAL A 330 -17.04 17.62 9.98
CA VAL A 330 -16.46 16.46 10.70
C VAL A 330 -14.93 16.45 10.70
N PHE A 331 -14.28 17.27 9.88
CA PHE A 331 -12.83 17.45 9.92
C PHE A 331 -12.46 18.46 11.00
N THR A 332 -11.76 17.96 12.02
CA THR A 332 -11.24 18.78 13.11
C THR A 332 -9.90 19.39 12.71
N ARG A 333 -9.71 20.67 13.08
CA ARG A 333 -8.48 21.47 12.84
C ARG A 333 -7.94 21.40 11.39
N PRO A 334 -8.78 21.54 10.35
CA PRO A 334 -8.31 21.41 8.97
C PRO A 334 -7.31 22.51 8.61
N TRP A 335 -6.08 22.12 8.28
CA TRP A 335 -5.09 22.99 7.67
C TRP A 335 -5.27 23.01 6.16
N TRP A 336 -5.12 24.18 5.55
CA TRP A 336 -5.25 24.41 4.11
C TRP A 336 -4.01 25.11 3.57
N HIS A 337 -3.59 24.73 2.35
CA HIS A 337 -2.59 25.49 1.62
C HIS A 337 -3.14 26.89 1.29
N PRO A 338 -2.38 27.99 1.48
CA PRO A 338 -2.87 29.36 1.27
C PRO A 338 -3.44 29.65 -0.13
N ASP A 339 -2.97 28.93 -1.15
CA ASP A 339 -3.39 29.14 -2.55
C ASP A 339 -4.66 28.34 -2.93
N ILE A 340 -5.18 27.48 -2.06
CA ILE A 340 -6.30 26.58 -2.39
C ILE A 340 -7.63 27.19 -1.97
N GLY A 341 -8.49 27.40 -2.96
CA GLY A 341 -9.81 28.02 -2.82
C GLY A 341 -9.81 29.55 -2.72
N ASN A 342 -8.68 30.22 -2.98
CA ASN A 342 -8.53 31.68 -2.79
C ASN A 342 -8.55 32.48 -4.11
N ARG A 343 -9.42 32.12 -5.06
CA ARG A 343 -9.78 32.96 -6.22
C ARG A 343 -11.29 32.90 -6.47
N GLU A 344 -11.96 33.97 -6.07
CA GLU A 344 -13.24 34.41 -6.64
C GLU A 344 -13.02 35.04 -8.02
#